data_AF-A0A9W8YVD6-F1
#
_entry.id   AF-A0A9W8YVD6-F1
#
_cell.length_a   1.000
_cell.length_b   1.000
_cell.length_c   1.000
_cell.angle_alpha   90.00
_cell.angle_beta   90.00
_cell.angle_gamma   90.00
#
_symmetry.space_group_name_H-M   'P 1'
#
loop_
_entity.id
_entity.type
_entity.pdbx_description
1 polymer ?
#
loop_
_entity_poly.entity_id
_entity_poly.type
_entity_poly.pdbx_seq_one_letter_code
_entity_poly.pdbx_strand_id
1 'polypeptide(L)'
;MAKRTKKVGVTGKYGTRYGASLRKSVKKMEITQHAKYVCTFCGKTSVKRHSVGIWDCKSCHRTVAGGAYTVATPAAAAMRSTLRRLREIAEV
;
A
#
# COMPACT_ATOMS: atom_id res chain seq x y z
N MET A 1 -4.26 14.66 22.40
CA MET A 1 -2.91 14.71 21.78
C MET A 1 -2.77 15.97 20.94
N ALA A 2 -1.66 16.70 21.05
CA ALA A 2 -1.43 17.93 20.27
C ALA A 2 -0.76 17.65 18.91
N LYS A 3 -1.05 18.49 17.91
CA LYS A 3 -0.46 18.41 16.57
C LYS A 3 1.02 18.80 16.62
N ARG A 4 1.92 17.82 16.39
CA ARG A 4 3.37 18.02 16.49
C ARG A 4 4.02 18.66 15.26
N THR A 5 3.45 18.49 14.07
CA THR A 5 4.06 19.01 12.82
C THR A 5 3.02 19.66 11.91
N LYS A 6 3.39 20.76 11.23
CA LYS A 6 2.50 21.46 10.28
C LYS A 6 2.44 20.76 8.91
N LYS A 7 3.59 20.38 8.35
CA LYS A 7 3.72 19.85 6.97
C LYS A 7 4.42 18.49 6.86
N VAL A 8 5.44 18.24 7.67
CA VAL A 8 6.38 17.12 7.43
C VAL A 8 5.80 15.73 7.79
N GLY A 9 5.07 15.58 8.89
CA GLY A 9 4.54 14.27 9.28
C GLY A 9 5.64 13.22 9.46
N VAL A 10 5.45 12.01 8.91
CA VAL A 10 6.40 10.88 9.03
C VAL A 10 7.81 11.20 8.55
N THR A 11 7.96 12.11 7.57
CA THR A 11 9.27 12.52 7.06
C THR A 11 10.01 13.51 7.95
N GLY A 12 9.45 13.86 9.11
CA GLY A 12 10.17 14.59 10.17
C GLY A 12 11.43 13.86 10.65
N LYS A 13 11.47 12.52 10.55
CA LYS A 13 12.65 11.70 10.87
C LYS A 13 13.89 12.03 10.05
N TYR A 14 13.73 12.64 8.87
CA TYR A 14 14.85 13.02 8.01
C TYR A 14 15.47 14.38 8.38
N GLY A 15 14.81 15.18 9.24
CA GLY A 15 15.27 16.51 9.61
C GLY A 15 15.35 17.46 8.40
N THR A 16 16.43 18.22 8.33
CA THR A 16 16.68 19.21 7.26
C THR A 16 17.23 18.60 5.97
N ARG A 17 17.70 17.34 6.00
CA ARG A 17 18.42 16.66 4.91
C ARG A 17 17.56 16.37 3.67
N TYR A 18 18.23 16.19 2.52
CA TYR A 18 17.69 15.74 1.21
C TYR A 18 16.78 16.72 0.46
N GLY A 19 16.37 17.84 1.06
CA GLY A 19 15.52 18.83 0.39
C GLY A 19 14.02 18.49 0.39
N ALA A 20 13.19 19.50 0.18
CA ALA A 20 11.75 19.41 0.40
C ALA A 20 11.02 18.52 -0.63
N SER A 21 11.43 18.56 -1.90
CA SER A 21 10.78 17.79 -2.98
C SER A 21 10.93 16.28 -2.77
N LEU A 22 12.14 15.80 -2.48
CA LEU A 22 12.39 14.40 -2.17
C LEU A 22 11.61 13.95 -0.93
N ARG A 23 11.60 14.76 0.14
CA ARG A 23 10.81 14.45 1.34
C ARG A 23 9.30 14.40 1.08
N LYS A 24 8.77 15.22 0.16
CA LYS A 24 7.33 15.16 -0.21
C LYS A 24 6.99 13.87 -0.95
N SER A 25 7.84 13.43 -1.88
CA SER A 25 7.64 12.16 -2.62
C SER A 25 7.73 10.95 -1.69
N VAL A 26 8.78 10.89 -0.85
CA VAL A 26 8.97 9.83 0.14
C VAL A 26 7.83 9.80 1.15
N LYS A 27 7.32 10.96 1.59
CA LYS A 27 6.17 11.03 2.51
C LYS A 27 4.97 10.25 1.99
N LYS A 28 4.64 10.37 0.69
CA LYS A 28 3.53 9.64 0.09
C LYS A 28 3.76 8.12 0.17
N MET A 29 4.95 7.66 -0.23
CA MET A 29 5.33 6.24 -0.21
C MET A 29 5.41 5.67 1.22
N GLU A 30 5.90 6.44 2.18
CA GLU A 30 6.01 6.01 3.56
C GLU A 30 4.67 5.91 4.28
N ILE A 31 3.73 6.81 3.97
CA ILE A 31 2.38 6.72 4.51
C ILE A 31 1.70 5.45 4.00
N THR A 32 1.77 5.18 2.69
CA THR A 32 1.11 4.01 2.12
C THR A 32 1.74 2.70 2.60
N GLN A 33 3.08 2.59 2.65
CA GLN A 33 3.71 1.33 3.05
C GLN A 33 3.47 0.96 4.52
N HIS A 34 3.28 1.96 5.40
CA HIS A 34 3.05 1.73 6.83
C HIS A 34 1.56 1.71 7.20
N ALA A 35 0.66 2.03 6.25
CA ALA A 35 -0.77 1.96 6.47
C ALA A 35 -1.23 0.51 6.72
N LYS A 36 -2.35 0.38 7.44
CA LYS A 36 -3.10 -0.87 7.52
C LYS A 36 -4.17 -0.88 6.44
N TYR A 37 -4.32 -1.99 5.76
CA TYR A 37 -5.30 -2.17 4.70
C TYR A 37 -6.39 -3.17 5.10
N VAL A 38 -7.56 -3.04 4.47
CA VAL A 38 -8.67 -3.97 4.60
C VAL A 38 -8.29 -5.30 3.95
N CYS A 39 -8.43 -6.39 4.70
CA CYS A 39 -8.21 -7.74 4.19
C CYS A 39 -9.40 -8.19 3.33
N THR A 40 -9.13 -8.57 2.08
CA THR A 40 -10.16 -9.14 1.18
C THR A 40 -10.72 -10.48 1.65
N PHE A 41 -10.01 -11.18 2.54
CA PHE A 41 -10.41 -12.50 3.00
C PHE A 41 -11.22 -12.51 4.30
N CYS A 42 -10.92 -11.59 5.23
CA CYS A 42 -11.58 -11.57 6.54
C CYS A 42 -12.21 -10.22 6.89
N GLY A 43 -12.22 -9.25 5.97
CA GLY A 43 -12.84 -7.93 6.13
C GLY A 43 -12.18 -6.97 7.13
N LYS A 44 -11.24 -7.44 7.96
CA LYS A 44 -10.58 -6.63 8.99
C LYS A 44 -9.46 -5.75 8.41
N THR A 45 -9.28 -4.55 8.96
CA THR A 45 -8.19 -3.61 8.61
C THR A 45 -6.88 -3.98 9.31
N SER A 46 -6.35 -5.14 8.98
CA SER A 46 -5.22 -5.79 9.66
C SER A 46 -4.07 -6.19 8.73
N VAL A 47 -4.21 -5.95 7.42
CA VAL A 47 -3.14 -6.22 6.44
C VAL A 47 -2.04 -5.19 6.60
N LYS A 48 -0.80 -5.64 6.76
CA LYS A 48 0.39 -4.80 6.86
C LYS A 48 1.51 -5.38 6.01
N ARG A 49 2.39 -4.52 5.50
CA ARG A 49 3.58 -4.92 4.75
C ARG A 49 4.55 -5.69 5.65
N HIS A 50 5.01 -6.84 5.19
CA HIS A 50 6.07 -7.60 5.84
C HIS A 50 7.42 -7.30 5.18
N SER A 51 7.52 -7.49 3.87
CA SER A 51 8.67 -7.13 3.04
C SER A 51 8.21 -6.51 1.72
N VAL A 52 9.14 -6.19 0.81
CA VAL A 52 8.79 -5.63 -0.50
C VAL A 52 7.90 -6.63 -1.25
N GLY A 53 6.68 -6.21 -1.61
CA GLY A 53 5.75 -7.05 -2.37
C GLY A 53 5.02 -8.13 -1.56
N ILE A 54 5.33 -8.31 -0.27
CA ILE A 54 4.68 -9.30 0.60
C ILE A 54 3.86 -8.59 1.69
N TRP A 55 2.59 -8.94 1.78
CA TRP A 55 1.61 -8.34 2.69
C TRP A 55 0.91 -9.41 3.52
N ASP A 56 0.96 -9.25 4.84
CA ASP A 56 0.41 -10.22 5.78
C ASP A 56 -0.77 -9.65 6.56
N CYS A 57 -1.83 -10.44 6.64
CA CYS A 57 -2.98 -10.14 7.48
C CYS A 57 -2.76 -10.69 8.89
N LYS A 58 -2.66 -9.81 9.90
CA LYS A 58 -2.48 -10.24 11.28
C LYS A 58 -3.66 -11.03 11.87
N SER A 59 -4.86 -10.90 11.30
CA SER A 59 -6.07 -11.51 11.87
C SER A 59 -6.45 -12.85 11.27
N CYS A 60 -6.12 -13.11 10.00
CA CYS A 60 -6.40 -14.40 9.35
C CYS A 60 -5.15 -15.12 8.84
N HIS A 61 -3.96 -14.58 9.14
CA HIS A 61 -2.65 -15.14 8.79
C HIS A 61 -2.44 -15.44 7.29
N ARG A 62 -3.23 -14.81 6.42
CA ARG A 62 -3.03 -14.91 4.99
C ARG A 62 -1.98 -13.92 4.51
N THR A 63 -1.05 -14.45 3.72
CA THR A 63 -0.02 -13.71 2.99
C THR A 63 -0.49 -13.47 1.56
N VAL A 64 -0.25 -12.26 1.05
CA VAL A 64 -0.65 -11.82 -0.28
C VAL A 64 0.52 -11.17 -0.99
N ALA A 65 0.72 -11.53 -2.25
CA ALA A 65 1.62 -10.81 -3.14
C ALA A 65 0.95 -9.50 -3.60
N GLY A 66 1.61 -8.37 -3.37
CA GLY A 66 1.11 -7.04 -3.66
C GLY A 66 2.18 -6.13 -4.24
N GLY A 67 1.90 -4.82 -4.25
CA GLY A 67 2.86 -3.82 -4.69
C GLY A 67 3.97 -3.56 -3.65
N ALA A 68 5.00 -2.83 -4.08
CA ALA A 68 6.12 -2.45 -3.22
C ALA A 68 5.71 -1.56 -2.03
N TYR A 69 4.78 -0.63 -2.25
CA TYR A 69 4.33 0.37 -1.26
C TYR A 69 2.81 0.38 -1.01
N THR A 70 2.03 -0.36 -1.80
CA THR A 70 0.57 -0.51 -1.65
C THR A 70 0.19 -1.98 -1.87
N VAL A 71 -0.85 -2.47 -1.18
CA VAL A 71 -1.32 -3.87 -1.33
C VAL A 71 -1.75 -4.16 -2.77
N ALA A 72 -2.49 -3.25 -3.39
CA ALA A 72 -2.90 -3.35 -4.79
C ALA A 72 -2.31 -2.18 -5.60
N THR A 73 -1.66 -2.50 -6.73
CA THR A 73 -1.20 -1.51 -7.70
C THR A 73 -2.28 -1.22 -8.75
N PRO A 74 -2.40 0.00 -9.28
CA PRO A 74 -3.34 0.32 -10.35
C PRO A 74 -3.18 -0.56 -11.60
N ALA A 75 -1.95 -0.84 -12.01
CA ALA A 75 -1.66 -1.71 -13.16
C ALA A 75 -2.21 -3.13 -12.94
N ALA A 76 -1.90 -3.77 -11.79
CA ALA A 76 -2.44 -5.09 -11.47
C ALA A 76 -3.97 -5.09 -11.35
N ALA A 77 -4.59 -4.00 -10.87
CA ALA A 77 -6.04 -3.88 -10.82
C ALA A 77 -6.67 -3.85 -12.22
N ALA A 78 -6.08 -3.08 -13.14
CA ALA A 78 -6.50 -3.05 -14.55
C ALA A 78 -6.31 -4.41 -15.25
N MET A 79 -5.17 -5.07 -15.02
CA MET A 79 -4.93 -6.39 -15.61
C MET A 79 -5.93 -7.45 -15.12
N ARG A 80 -6.33 -7.41 -13.84
CA ARG A 80 -7.34 -8.33 -13.31
C ARG A 80 -8.69 -8.17 -14.02
N SER A 81 -9.13 -6.94 -14.28
CA SER A 81 -10.39 -6.70 -14.98
C SER A 81 -10.30 -7.09 -16.46
N THR A 82 -9.19 -6.77 -17.13
CA THR A 82 -8.96 -7.17 -18.53
C THR A 82 -8.93 -8.69 -18.69
N LEU A 83 -8.19 -9.41 -17.84
CA LEU A 83 -8.11 -10.88 -17.89
C LEU A 83 -9.47 -11.53 -17.66
N ARG A 84 -10.27 -11.01 -16.71
CA ARG A 84 -11.63 -11.52 -16.47
C ARG A 84 -12.49 -11.38 -17.73
N ARG A 85 -12.49 -10.20 -18.35
CA ARG A 85 -13.26 -9.93 -19.57
C ARG A 85 -12.83 -10.83 -20.74
N LEU A 86 -11.53 -11.06 -20.92
CA LEU A 86 -11.04 -11.93 -21.99
C LEU A 86 -11.42 -13.40 -21.79
N ARG A 87 -11.47 -13.88 -20.54
CA ARG A 87 -11.95 -15.23 -20.23
C ARG A 87 -13.43 -15.39 -20.55
N GLU A 88 -14.25 -14.42 -20.14
CA GLU A 88 -15.69 -14.40 -20.44
C GLU A 88 -15.96 -14.43 -21.95
N ILE A 89 -15.13 -13.78 -22.77
CA ILE A 89 -15.26 -13.81 -24.24
C ILE A 89 -14.85 -15.16 -24.84
N ALA A 90 -13.85 -15.83 -24.26
CA ALA A 90 -13.30 -17.07 -24.80
C ALA A 90 -14.11 -18.33 -24.44
N GLU A 91 -14.92 -18.26 -23.38
CA GLU A 91 -15.78 -19.36 -22.91
C GLU A 91 -17.20 -19.33 -23.54
N VAL A 92 -17.51 -18.29 -24.32
CA VAL A 92 -18.69 -18.17 -25.20
C VAL A 92 -18.31 -18.67 -26.59
#